data_AF-A0A1Y2EK41-F1
#
_entry.id   AF-A0A1Y2EK41-F1
#
_cell.length_a   1.000
_cell.length_b   1.000
_cell.length_c   1.000
_cell.angle_alpha   90.00
_cell.angle_beta   90.00
_cell.angle_gamma   90.00
#
_symmetry.space_group_name_H-M   'P 1'
#
loop_
_entity.id
_entity.type
_entity.pdbx_description
1 polymer ?
#
loop_
_entity_poly.entity_id
_entity_poly.type
_entity_poly.pdbx_seq_one_letter_code
_entity_poly.pdbx_strand_id
1 'polypeptide(L)'
;MPEMVAEPIAWGIYQEEPNTYFFLCRFYEMSEGIPDVSDFPALVAEMHKRGAATSGRFGFPHITYSGRNPQYFPLSKTWEKCFSKGLSGLFDIEEETHGPEEEMRALREGLMTKVIPCLLRPMESEGRNLTPRLVHGDLWDGNASVDVTTGCPMIFDGVLLYAHNEYDLAPWWAPRHKMTDKYIAEYLKHFPVTEPAEDFRDRGILYRLRFDLHASSLYPETLRRRGL
;
A
#
# COMPACT_ATOMS: atom_id res chain seq x y z
N MET A 1 8.35 16.59 3.96
CA MET A 1 8.86 15.22 3.76
C MET A 1 9.34 15.07 2.31
N PRO A 2 10.52 15.63 1.98
CA PRO A 2 11.21 15.38 0.72
C PRO A 2 12.45 14.47 0.87
N GLU A 3 12.78 14.01 2.08
CA GLU A 3 14.11 13.45 2.38
C GLU A 3 14.30 11.97 2.03
N MET A 4 13.21 11.20 1.83
CA MET A 4 13.30 9.77 1.47
C MET A 4 12.83 9.47 0.04
N VAL A 5 12.53 10.49 -0.77
CA VAL A 5 11.99 10.29 -2.12
C VAL A 5 12.85 11.02 -3.12
N ALA A 6 12.94 10.46 -4.34
CA ALA A 6 13.64 11.16 -5.40
C ALA A 6 12.94 12.49 -5.73
N GLU A 7 13.72 13.57 -5.84
CA GLU A 7 13.18 14.89 -6.14
C GLU A 7 12.59 14.88 -7.56
N PRO A 8 11.28 15.13 -7.74
CA PRO A 8 10.68 15.21 -9.06
C PRO A 8 11.15 16.48 -9.78
N ILE A 9 11.64 16.35 -11.01
CA ILE A 9 12.17 17.45 -11.82
C ILE A 9 11.13 17.87 -12.87
N ALA A 10 10.59 16.92 -13.62
CA ALA A 10 9.62 17.19 -14.68
C ALA A 10 8.81 15.95 -15.04
N TRP A 11 7.67 16.16 -15.70
CA TRP A 11 6.91 15.11 -16.34
C TRP A 11 6.20 15.68 -17.58
N GLY A 12 5.82 14.83 -18.52
CA GLY A 12 5.17 15.30 -19.74
C GLY A 12 4.87 14.21 -20.74
N ILE A 13 4.48 14.65 -21.94
CA ILE A 13 4.11 13.81 -23.09
C ILE A 13 5.18 14.00 -24.16
N TYR A 14 5.56 12.92 -24.84
CA TYR A 14 6.44 13.01 -26.00
C TYR A 14 5.74 13.73 -27.16
N GLN A 15 6.47 14.59 -27.87
CA GLN A 15 5.89 15.34 -28.99
C GLN A 15 5.68 14.46 -30.23
N GLU A 16 6.59 13.53 -30.47
CA GLU A 16 6.61 12.71 -31.69
C GLU A 16 6.01 11.31 -31.48
N GLU A 17 5.70 10.94 -30.23
CA GLU A 17 5.19 9.61 -29.89
C GLU A 17 3.88 9.71 -29.07
N PRO A 18 2.72 9.53 -29.71
CA PRO A 18 1.42 9.61 -29.03
C PRO A 18 1.29 8.56 -27.92
N ASN A 19 0.65 8.94 -26.81
CA ASN A 19 0.46 8.10 -25.61
C ASN A 19 1.74 7.66 -24.91
N THR A 20 2.88 8.27 -25.22
CA THR A 20 4.14 8.05 -24.51
C THR A 20 4.44 9.22 -23.59
N TYR A 21 4.74 8.91 -22.34
CA TYR A 21 4.92 9.88 -21.26
C TYR A 21 6.30 9.73 -20.64
N PHE A 22 6.82 10.79 -20.04
CA PHE A 22 8.05 10.73 -19.26
C PHE A 22 7.86 11.29 -17.85
N PHE A 23 8.68 10.81 -16.95
CA PHE A 23 8.93 11.37 -15.63
C PHE A 23 10.45 11.50 -15.46
N LEU A 24 10.90 12.68 -15.04
CA LEU A 24 12.29 12.99 -14.72
C LEU A 24 12.37 13.29 -13.23
N CYS A 25 13.30 12.65 -12.55
CA CYS A 25 13.63 12.92 -11.16
C CYS A 25 15.14 12.94 -10.98
N ARG A 26 15.59 13.44 -9.83
CA ARG A 26 17.00 13.41 -9.45
C ARG A 26 17.49 11.97 -9.39
N PHE A 27 18.64 11.72 -10.00
CA PHE A 27 19.32 10.43 -9.91
C PHE A 27 19.99 10.26 -8.55
N TYR A 28 19.82 9.09 -7.95
CA TYR A 28 20.48 8.67 -6.73
C TYR A 28 21.16 7.33 -7.00
N GLU A 29 22.42 7.19 -6.62
CA GLU A 29 23.11 5.91 -6.67
C GLU A 29 22.66 5.10 -5.45
N MET A 30 22.00 3.97 -5.70
CA MET A 30 21.37 3.15 -4.66
C MET A 30 22.18 1.88 -4.41
N SER A 31 22.22 1.44 -3.16
CA SER A 31 22.84 0.15 -2.80
C SER A 31 22.03 -1.05 -3.31
N GLU A 32 22.65 -2.23 -3.35
CA GLU A 32 21.93 -3.50 -3.59
C GLU A 32 21.14 -4.00 -2.35
N GLY A 33 21.30 -3.32 -1.21
CA GLY A 33 20.67 -3.66 0.05
C GLY A 33 19.30 -3.00 0.25
N ILE A 34 18.62 -3.41 1.31
CA ILE A 34 17.41 -2.75 1.82
C ILE A 34 17.78 -1.85 3.00
N PRO A 35 16.98 -0.81 3.30
CA PRO A 35 17.19 0.02 4.48
C PRO A 35 17.24 -0.79 5.78
N ASP A 36 18.06 -0.35 6.73
CA ASP A 36 18.24 -1.04 8.00
C ASP A 36 16.97 -0.98 8.85
N VAL A 37 16.76 -2.00 9.68
CA VAL A 37 15.60 -2.05 10.56
C VAL A 37 15.63 -0.98 11.65
N SER A 38 16.82 -0.47 12.01
CA SER A 38 17.00 0.47 13.12
C SER A 38 16.58 1.91 12.84
N ASP A 39 16.46 2.31 11.57
CA ASP A 39 16.14 3.70 11.19
C ASP A 39 14.92 3.79 10.25
N PHE A 40 14.82 2.92 9.27
CA PHE A 40 13.81 3.02 8.22
C PHE A 40 12.35 2.99 8.73
N PRO A 41 11.95 2.07 9.62
CA PRO A 41 10.60 2.05 10.17
C PRO A 41 10.22 3.33 10.92
N ALA A 42 11.19 3.97 11.59
CA ALA A 42 10.98 5.24 12.27
C ALA A 42 10.70 6.38 11.28
N LEU A 43 11.41 6.40 10.14
CA LEU A 43 11.18 7.38 9.08
C LEU A 43 9.83 7.17 8.38
N VAL A 44 9.41 5.92 8.16
CA VAL A 44 8.07 5.59 7.63
C VAL A 44 6.97 6.04 8.60
N ALA A 45 7.15 5.82 9.91
CA ALA A 45 6.24 6.32 10.93
C ALA A 45 6.15 7.86 10.93
N GLU A 46 7.28 8.55 10.78
CA GLU A 46 7.31 10.01 10.66
C GLU A 46 6.63 10.50 9.38
N MET A 47 6.79 9.76 8.27
CA MET A 47 6.04 9.99 7.04
C MET A 47 4.53 9.97 7.30
N HIS A 48 4.03 8.90 7.91
CA HIS A 48 2.60 8.76 8.21
C HIS A 48 2.09 9.84 9.17
N LYS A 49 2.87 10.22 10.19
CA LYS A 49 2.50 11.30 11.12
C LYS A 49 2.35 12.65 10.44
N ARG A 50 3.32 13.02 9.60
CA ARG A 50 3.31 14.29 8.84
C ARG A 50 2.27 14.29 7.71
N GLY A 51 2.00 13.13 7.13
CA GLY A 51 1.10 12.93 5.99
C GLY A 51 -0.39 12.92 6.32
N ALA A 52 -0.86 13.67 7.32
CA ALA A 52 -2.29 13.72 7.62
C ALA A 52 -3.08 14.38 6.47
N ALA A 53 -4.15 13.73 5.99
CA ALA A 53 -5.00 14.32 4.97
C ALA A 53 -5.70 15.59 5.50
N THR A 54 -5.44 16.74 4.89
CA THR A 54 -6.12 18.00 5.25
C THR A 54 -7.62 17.97 4.99
N SER A 55 -8.06 17.12 4.05
CA SER A 55 -9.48 16.91 3.74
C SER A 55 -10.20 16.01 4.75
N GLY A 56 -9.46 15.29 5.59
CA GLY A 56 -10.01 14.26 6.48
C GLY A 56 -10.64 13.07 5.74
N ARG A 57 -10.32 12.85 4.46
CA ARG A 57 -10.88 11.75 3.66
C ARG A 57 -9.83 10.71 3.29
N PHE A 58 -10.26 9.46 3.29
CA PHE A 58 -9.50 8.33 2.75
C PHE A 58 -9.63 8.25 1.23
N GLY A 59 -8.67 7.61 0.58
CA GLY A 59 -8.60 7.37 -0.85
C GLY A 59 -7.69 8.35 -1.57
N PHE A 60 -7.81 8.39 -2.89
CA PHE A 60 -7.05 9.30 -3.74
C PHE A 60 -7.96 9.86 -4.86
N PRO A 61 -7.83 11.14 -5.23
CA PRO A 61 -8.68 11.75 -6.27
C PRO A 61 -8.34 11.27 -7.69
N HIS A 62 -7.19 10.62 -7.86
CA HIS A 62 -6.71 10.11 -9.15
C HIS A 62 -6.57 8.59 -9.10
N ILE A 63 -6.71 7.96 -10.26
CA ILE A 63 -6.31 6.56 -10.44
C ILE A 63 -4.79 6.52 -10.41
N THR A 64 -4.23 5.73 -9.50
CA THR A 64 -2.79 5.40 -9.49
C THR A 64 -2.58 4.06 -10.20
N TYR A 65 -1.34 3.70 -10.47
CA TYR A 65 -1.02 2.45 -11.15
C TYR A 65 0.02 1.70 -10.35
N SER A 66 -0.22 0.40 -10.16
CA SER A 66 0.75 -0.52 -9.56
C SER A 66 1.07 -1.59 -10.60
N GLY A 67 2.25 -1.47 -11.20
CA GLY A 67 2.55 -2.12 -12.47
C GLY A 67 1.59 -1.66 -13.57
N ARG A 68 1.05 -2.60 -14.34
CA ARG A 68 0.07 -2.32 -15.41
C ARG A 68 -1.37 -2.14 -14.92
N ASN A 69 -1.64 -2.47 -13.66
CA ASN A 69 -3.02 -2.52 -13.15
C ASN A 69 -3.41 -1.17 -12.52
N PRO A 70 -4.58 -0.62 -12.88
CA PRO A 70 -5.08 0.59 -12.26
C PRO A 70 -5.46 0.30 -10.79
N GLN A 71 -5.03 1.17 -9.90
CA GLN A 71 -5.46 1.22 -8.51
C GLN A 71 -6.39 2.41 -8.33
N TYR A 72 -7.61 2.14 -7.85
CA TYR A 72 -8.54 3.21 -7.51
C TYR A 72 -9.21 2.99 -6.16
N PHE A 73 -8.88 3.86 -5.22
CA PHE A 73 -9.50 3.94 -3.89
C PHE A 73 -10.29 5.24 -3.81
N PRO A 74 -11.62 5.22 -4.05
CA PRO A 74 -12.41 6.44 -4.16
C PRO A 74 -12.51 7.18 -2.84
N LEU A 75 -12.53 8.51 -2.92
CA LEU A 75 -12.61 9.39 -1.75
C LEU A 75 -13.80 9.04 -0.85
N SER A 76 -13.51 8.68 0.39
CA SER A 76 -14.48 8.16 1.36
C SER A 76 -14.28 8.77 2.74
N LYS A 77 -15.36 8.82 3.53
CA LYS A 77 -15.34 9.35 4.90
C LYS A 77 -14.78 8.36 5.93
N THR A 78 -14.91 7.06 5.67
CA THR A 78 -14.42 5.98 6.52
C THR A 78 -13.47 5.09 5.75
N TRP A 79 -12.53 4.48 6.46
CA TRP A 79 -11.55 3.57 5.88
C TRP A 79 -12.22 2.29 5.40
N GLU A 80 -13.16 1.73 6.17
CA GLU A 80 -13.96 0.55 5.78
C GLU A 80 -14.52 0.73 4.36
N LYS A 81 -15.23 1.84 4.12
CA LYS A 81 -15.86 2.12 2.81
C LYS A 81 -14.84 2.32 1.70
N CYS A 82 -13.72 2.98 1.99
CA CYS A 82 -12.66 3.20 1.02
C CYS A 82 -12.03 1.88 0.59
N PHE A 83 -11.63 1.07 1.57
CA PHE A 83 -10.96 -0.19 1.38
C PHE A 83 -11.86 -1.22 0.70
N SER A 84 -13.13 -1.37 1.10
CA SER A 84 -14.08 -2.26 0.43
C SER A 84 -14.23 -1.95 -1.05
N LYS A 85 -14.29 -0.66 -1.43
CA LYS A 85 -14.41 -0.26 -2.84
C LYS A 85 -13.13 -0.53 -3.62
N GLY A 86 -11.97 -0.19 -3.04
CA GLY A 86 -10.68 -0.46 -3.68
C GLY A 86 -10.43 -1.95 -3.88
N LEU A 87 -10.69 -2.76 -2.85
CA LEU A 87 -10.55 -4.22 -2.93
C LEU A 87 -11.55 -4.83 -3.91
N SER A 88 -12.79 -4.32 -3.97
CA SER A 88 -13.79 -4.78 -4.94
C SER A 88 -13.31 -4.60 -6.38
N GLY A 89 -12.77 -3.41 -6.71
CA GLY A 89 -12.22 -3.17 -8.04
C GLY A 89 -11.03 -4.07 -8.36
N LEU A 90 -10.24 -4.44 -7.35
CA LEU A 90 -9.14 -5.38 -7.56
C LEU A 90 -9.60 -6.81 -7.84
N PHE A 91 -10.69 -7.26 -7.20
CA PHE A 91 -11.34 -8.52 -7.56
C PHE A 91 -11.84 -8.50 -9.00
N ASP A 92 -12.40 -7.38 -9.45
CA ASP A 92 -12.87 -7.24 -10.83
C ASP A 92 -11.69 -7.41 -11.81
N ILE A 93 -10.54 -6.77 -11.55
CA ILE A 93 -9.32 -6.91 -12.37
C ILE A 93 -8.78 -8.34 -12.34
N GLU A 94 -8.82 -9.02 -11.20
CA GLU A 94 -8.37 -10.41 -11.07
C GLU A 94 -9.26 -11.37 -11.86
N GLU A 95 -10.58 -11.20 -11.76
CA GLU A 95 -11.57 -11.97 -12.52
C GLU A 95 -11.45 -11.71 -14.03
N GLU A 96 -11.18 -10.47 -14.44
CA GLU A 96 -10.87 -10.13 -15.84
C GLU A 96 -9.58 -10.81 -16.34
N THR A 97 -8.60 -11.01 -15.45
CA THR A 97 -7.30 -11.61 -15.80
C THR A 97 -7.37 -13.12 -15.91
N HIS A 98 -7.98 -13.79 -14.93
CA HIS A 98 -7.95 -15.26 -14.78
C HIS A 98 -9.28 -15.94 -15.05
N GLY A 99 -10.33 -15.16 -15.29
CA GLY A 99 -11.70 -15.64 -15.44
C GLY A 99 -12.41 -15.89 -14.11
N PRO A 100 -13.74 -16.05 -14.16
CA PRO A 100 -14.58 -16.26 -12.99
C PRO A 100 -14.33 -17.61 -12.33
N GLU A 101 -14.32 -17.61 -11.00
CA GLU A 101 -14.16 -18.81 -10.17
C GLU A 101 -15.11 -18.74 -8.97
N GLU A 102 -15.88 -19.81 -8.74
CA GLU A 102 -16.93 -19.81 -7.71
C GLU A 102 -16.35 -19.71 -6.29
N GLU A 103 -15.18 -20.31 -6.04
CA GLU A 103 -14.49 -20.19 -4.75
C GLU A 103 -14.05 -18.73 -4.50
N MET A 104 -13.45 -18.07 -5.49
CA MET A 104 -13.07 -16.66 -5.41
C MET A 104 -14.29 -15.76 -5.16
N ARG A 105 -15.42 -16.04 -5.79
CA ARG A 105 -16.68 -15.31 -5.57
C ARG A 105 -17.18 -15.47 -4.13
N ALA A 106 -17.20 -16.70 -3.61
CA ALA A 106 -17.61 -16.97 -2.23
C ALA A 106 -16.67 -16.31 -1.21
N LEU A 107 -15.35 -16.35 -1.45
CA LEU A 107 -14.35 -15.66 -0.62
C LEU A 107 -14.53 -14.14 -0.65
N ARG A 108 -14.73 -13.55 -1.85
CA ARG A 108 -15.03 -12.13 -2.02
C ARG A 108 -16.28 -11.73 -1.22
N GLU A 109 -17.35 -12.51 -1.29
CA GLU A 109 -18.58 -12.23 -0.52
C GLU A 109 -18.30 -12.26 0.99
N GLY A 110 -17.62 -13.28 1.50
CA GLY A 110 -17.25 -13.38 2.92
C GLY A 110 -16.39 -12.22 3.39
N LEU A 111 -15.41 -11.80 2.57
CA LEU A 111 -14.55 -10.65 2.87
C LEU A 111 -15.34 -9.35 2.97
N MET A 112 -16.20 -9.09 1.98
CA MET A 112 -16.95 -7.84 1.88
C MET A 112 -18.05 -7.73 2.94
N THR A 113 -18.72 -8.84 3.27
CA THR A 113 -19.90 -8.82 4.15
C THR A 113 -19.57 -9.07 5.61
N LYS A 114 -18.46 -9.76 5.92
CA LYS A 114 -18.10 -10.15 7.28
C LYS A 114 -16.74 -9.62 7.71
N VAL A 115 -15.67 -10.02 7.00
CA VAL A 115 -14.29 -9.78 7.47
C VAL A 115 -13.96 -8.29 7.51
N ILE A 116 -14.20 -7.55 6.42
CA ILE A 116 -13.92 -6.12 6.37
C ILE A 116 -14.73 -5.34 7.41
N PRO A 117 -16.08 -5.49 7.49
CA PRO A 117 -16.85 -4.89 8.57
C PRO A 117 -16.36 -5.22 9.96
N CYS A 118 -15.99 -6.47 10.22
CA CYS A 118 -15.54 -6.94 11.53
C CYS A 118 -14.21 -6.30 11.93
N LEU A 119 -13.25 -6.19 11.00
CA LEU A 119 -11.90 -5.75 11.32
C LEU A 119 -11.69 -4.24 11.17
N LEU A 120 -12.40 -3.59 10.23
CA LEU A 120 -12.15 -2.18 9.89
C LEU A 120 -13.10 -1.20 10.58
N ARG A 121 -14.37 -1.58 10.76
CA ARG A 121 -15.37 -0.71 11.39
C ARG A 121 -15.05 -0.37 12.86
N PRO A 122 -14.54 -1.32 13.69
CA PRO A 122 -14.26 -1.02 15.10
C PRO A 122 -13.31 0.16 15.29
N MET A 123 -12.34 0.34 14.40
CA MET A 123 -11.35 1.44 14.46
C MET A 123 -11.97 2.84 14.39
N GLU A 124 -13.18 2.96 13.85
CA GLU A 124 -13.92 4.22 13.68
C GLU A 124 -15.29 4.19 14.41
N SER A 125 -15.45 3.26 15.36
CA SER A 125 -16.66 3.09 16.18
C SER A 125 -16.38 3.33 17.65
N GLU A 126 -17.42 3.43 18.48
CA GLU A 126 -17.29 3.58 19.94
C GLU A 126 -16.49 4.82 20.37
N GLY A 127 -16.60 5.90 19.59
CA GLY A 127 -15.87 7.15 19.82
C GLY A 127 -14.43 7.16 19.27
N ARG A 128 -13.94 6.03 18.72
CA ARG A 128 -12.67 5.99 18.00
C ARG A 128 -12.81 6.67 16.64
N ASN A 129 -11.71 7.27 16.19
CA ASN A 129 -11.64 7.94 14.90
C ASN A 129 -10.27 7.66 14.27
N LEU A 130 -10.25 7.38 12.98
CA LEU A 130 -9.03 7.25 12.21
C LEU A 130 -8.67 8.56 11.51
N THR A 131 -7.38 8.88 11.50
CA THR A 131 -6.85 9.96 10.66
C THR A 131 -6.28 9.35 9.37
N PRO A 132 -6.79 9.71 8.18
CA PRO A 132 -6.19 9.26 6.93
C PRO A 132 -4.76 9.76 6.80
N ARG A 133 -3.83 8.83 6.58
CA ARG A 133 -2.39 9.10 6.43
C ARG A 133 -1.99 8.85 4.98
N LEU A 134 -1.15 9.72 4.43
CA LEU A 134 -0.46 9.47 3.18
C LEU A 134 0.40 8.22 3.36
N VAL A 135 0.15 7.19 2.56
CA VAL A 135 0.93 5.96 2.52
C VAL A 135 1.65 5.84 1.18
N HIS A 136 2.76 5.12 1.16
CA HIS A 136 3.46 4.77 -0.07
C HIS A 136 2.59 3.90 -0.98
N GLY A 137 1.89 2.92 -0.39
CA GLY A 137 0.89 2.08 -1.06
C GLY A 137 1.45 0.85 -1.75
N ASP A 138 2.78 0.72 -1.84
CA ASP A 138 3.50 -0.45 -2.38
C ASP A 138 4.90 -0.58 -1.74
N LEU A 139 4.98 -0.52 -0.41
CA LEU A 139 6.26 -0.41 0.31
C LEU A 139 6.87 -1.78 0.65
N TRP A 140 7.56 -2.38 -0.31
CA TRP A 140 8.29 -3.65 -0.14
C TRP A 140 9.79 -3.49 -0.44
N ASP A 141 10.57 -4.55 -0.24
CA ASP A 141 12.03 -4.52 -0.43
C ASP A 141 12.51 -4.22 -1.87
N GLY A 142 11.62 -4.26 -2.86
CA GLY A 142 11.90 -3.82 -4.23
C GLY A 142 11.71 -2.33 -4.47
N ASN A 143 11.02 -1.63 -3.57
CA ASN A 143 10.65 -0.21 -3.69
C ASN A 143 11.33 0.66 -2.61
N ALA A 144 12.38 0.13 -1.99
CA ALA A 144 13.18 0.82 -0.99
C ALA A 144 14.65 0.40 -1.08
N SER A 145 15.55 1.37 -0.97
CA SER A 145 17.00 1.16 -0.95
C SER A 145 17.67 2.24 -0.11
N VAL A 146 19.00 2.27 -0.12
CA VAL A 146 19.84 3.23 0.59
C VAL A 146 20.64 4.02 -0.43
N ASP A 147 20.59 5.35 -0.36
CA ASP A 147 21.49 6.21 -1.14
C ASP A 147 22.93 6.00 -0.68
N VAL A 148 23.82 5.57 -1.57
CA VAL A 148 25.21 5.28 -1.24
C VAL A 148 25.99 6.52 -0.79
N THR A 149 25.54 7.71 -1.22
CA THR A 149 26.23 8.97 -0.92
C THR A 149 25.98 9.40 0.51
N THR A 150 24.73 9.29 0.97
CA THR A 150 24.30 9.78 2.28
C THR A 150 24.15 8.68 3.32
N GLY A 151 24.00 7.42 2.88
CA GLY A 151 23.61 6.31 3.73
C GLY A 151 22.14 6.37 4.18
N CYS A 152 21.34 7.29 3.63
CA CYS A 152 19.95 7.47 4.03
C CYS A 152 19.00 6.53 3.28
N PRO A 153 17.94 6.03 3.94
CA PRO A 153 16.87 5.29 3.28
C PRO A 153 16.13 6.12 2.21
N MET A 154 15.82 5.46 1.10
CA MET A 154 15.07 6.00 -0.04
C MET A 154 13.92 5.04 -0.39
N ILE A 155 12.77 5.60 -0.75
CA ILE A 155 11.59 4.89 -1.26
C ILE A 155 11.20 5.44 -2.64
N PHE A 156 10.66 4.57 -3.49
CA PHE A 156 10.34 4.88 -4.88
C PHE A 156 9.20 4.01 -5.40
N ASP A 157 8.64 4.38 -6.56
CA ASP A 157 7.51 3.68 -7.19
C ASP A 157 6.24 3.63 -6.32
N GLY A 158 5.96 4.74 -5.63
CA GLY A 158 4.80 4.89 -4.76
C GLY A 158 3.46 4.84 -5.50
N VAL A 159 2.55 4.02 -4.98
CA VAL A 159 1.16 3.88 -5.44
C VAL A 159 0.24 4.59 -4.44
N LEU A 160 0.44 5.90 -4.35
CA LEU A 160 -0.01 6.75 -3.25
C LEU A 160 -1.54 6.72 -3.04
N LEU A 161 -1.94 6.77 -1.76
CA LEU A 161 -3.30 7.06 -1.32
C LEU A 161 -3.30 7.59 0.11
N TYR A 162 -4.42 8.19 0.54
CA TYR A 162 -4.67 8.43 1.96
C TYR A 162 -5.38 7.21 2.57
N ALA A 163 -4.72 6.49 3.47
CA ALA A 163 -5.18 5.23 4.02
C ALA A 163 -5.09 5.19 5.56
N HIS A 164 -5.51 4.08 6.15
CA HIS A 164 -5.05 3.68 7.47
C HIS A 164 -3.54 3.37 7.40
N ASN A 165 -2.73 3.91 8.30
CA ASN A 165 -1.26 3.76 8.26
C ASN A 165 -0.79 2.30 8.29
N GLU A 166 -1.49 1.40 8.99
CA GLU A 166 -1.13 -0.02 9.05
C GLU A 166 -1.24 -0.72 7.69
N TYR A 167 -1.97 -0.15 6.73
CA TYR A 167 -2.05 -0.66 5.36
C TYR A 167 -0.68 -0.71 4.68
N ASP A 168 0.20 0.27 4.94
CA ASP A 168 1.52 0.35 4.29
C ASP A 168 2.52 -0.68 4.84
N LEU A 169 2.21 -1.27 6.00
CA LEU A 169 3.02 -2.33 6.62
C LEU A 169 2.73 -3.70 6.01
N ALA A 170 1.64 -3.83 5.26
CA ALA A 170 1.14 -5.11 4.78
C ALA A 170 2.14 -5.93 3.96
N PRO A 171 2.95 -5.34 3.06
CA PRO A 171 3.98 -6.09 2.34
C PRO A 171 5.01 -6.74 3.27
N TRP A 172 5.27 -6.19 4.46
CA TRP A 172 6.28 -6.71 5.41
C TRP A 172 5.82 -8.00 6.12
N TRP A 173 4.53 -8.35 6.02
CA TRP A 173 4.00 -9.66 6.45
C TRP A 173 4.06 -10.74 5.36
N ALA A 174 4.41 -10.39 4.12
CA ALA A 174 4.46 -11.38 3.05
C ALA A 174 5.77 -12.17 3.11
N PRO A 175 5.73 -13.53 3.17
CA PRO A 175 6.94 -14.34 3.28
C PRO A 175 7.93 -14.21 2.10
N ARG A 176 7.47 -13.64 0.98
CA ARG A 176 8.28 -13.40 -0.23
C ARG A 176 9.16 -12.15 -0.14
N HIS A 177 8.92 -11.28 0.85
CA HIS A 177 9.60 -10.00 1.00
C HIS A 177 10.67 -10.08 2.10
N LYS A 178 11.72 -9.27 1.95
CA LYS A 178 12.87 -9.24 2.89
C LYS A 178 12.60 -8.38 4.13
N MET A 179 11.70 -7.41 4.01
CA MET A 179 11.18 -6.67 5.16
C MET A 179 10.19 -7.58 5.92
N THR A 180 10.41 -7.75 7.22
CA THR A 180 9.74 -8.78 8.05
C THR A 180 9.06 -8.16 9.27
N ASP A 181 8.48 -9.00 10.14
CA ASP A 181 7.93 -8.65 11.45
C ASP A 181 8.86 -7.76 12.31
N LYS A 182 10.18 -7.81 12.11
CA LYS A 182 11.13 -6.91 12.80
C LYS A 182 10.93 -5.44 12.41
N TYR A 183 10.66 -5.15 11.13
CA TYR A 183 10.38 -3.80 10.65
C TYR A 183 9.05 -3.30 11.20
N ILE A 184 8.05 -4.17 11.27
CA ILE A 184 6.75 -3.85 11.87
C ILE A 184 6.92 -3.55 13.36
N ALA A 185 7.62 -4.41 14.10
CA ALA A 185 7.88 -4.22 15.53
C ALA A 185 8.63 -2.90 15.80
N GLU A 186 9.58 -2.52 14.96
CA GLU A 186 10.25 -1.23 15.09
C GLU A 186 9.30 -0.06 14.78
N TYR A 187 8.53 -0.12 13.68
CA TYR A 187 7.56 0.91 13.31
C TYR A 187 6.59 1.21 14.48
N LEU A 188 6.10 0.16 15.15
CA LEU A 188 5.14 0.27 16.24
C LEU A 188 5.69 0.99 17.49
N LYS A 189 7.02 1.08 17.66
CA LYS A 189 7.62 1.91 18.71
C LYS A 189 7.41 3.41 18.45
N HIS A 190 7.20 3.79 17.20
CA HIS A 190 7.05 5.17 16.77
C HIS A 190 5.60 5.53 16.44
N PHE A 191 4.77 4.58 16.01
CA PHE A 191 3.36 4.79 15.73
C PHE A 191 2.55 3.65 16.36
N PRO A 192 1.83 3.89 17.47
CA PRO A 192 1.11 2.84 18.19
C PRO A 192 0.08 2.13 17.31
N VAL A 193 -0.17 0.87 17.66
CA VAL A 193 -1.24 0.05 17.06
C VAL A 193 -2.58 0.78 17.18
N THR A 194 -3.37 0.74 16.11
CA THR A 194 -4.73 1.26 16.14
C THR A 194 -5.65 0.35 16.94
N GLU A 195 -6.46 0.93 17.83
CA GLU A 195 -7.46 0.18 18.58
C GLU A 195 -8.62 -0.30 17.69
N PRO A 196 -9.15 -1.52 17.88
CA PRO A 196 -8.75 -2.53 18.87
C PRO A 196 -7.42 -3.19 18.53
N ALA A 197 -6.49 -3.25 19.49
CA ALA A 197 -5.14 -3.78 19.26
C ALA A 197 -5.12 -5.30 19.03
N GLU A 198 -6.09 -6.03 19.55
CA GLU A 198 -6.27 -7.47 19.34
C GLU A 198 -6.46 -7.83 17.86
N ASP A 199 -7.06 -6.93 17.08
CA ASP A 199 -7.34 -7.13 15.65
C ASP A 199 -6.14 -6.79 14.74
N PHE A 200 -5.04 -6.28 15.30
CA PHE A 200 -3.91 -5.76 14.53
C PHE A 200 -3.36 -6.77 13.50
N ARG A 201 -3.13 -8.00 13.95
CA ARG A 201 -2.59 -9.06 13.09
C ARG A 201 -3.58 -9.42 11.98
N ASP A 202 -4.86 -9.51 12.30
CA ASP A 202 -5.90 -9.89 11.34
C ASP A 202 -6.13 -8.78 10.30
N ARG A 203 -6.07 -7.50 10.71
CA ARG A 203 -6.04 -6.36 9.77
C ARG A 203 -4.84 -6.44 8.84
N GLY A 204 -3.67 -6.78 9.37
CA GLY A 204 -2.45 -6.97 8.59
C GLY A 204 -2.59 -8.04 7.51
N ILE A 205 -3.17 -9.19 7.86
CA ILE A 205 -3.45 -10.28 6.91
C ILE A 205 -4.48 -9.83 5.85
N LEU A 206 -5.54 -9.13 6.26
CA LEU A 206 -6.53 -8.57 5.34
C LEU A 206 -5.89 -7.58 4.34
N TYR A 207 -5.00 -6.71 4.79
CA TYR A 207 -4.29 -5.80 3.90
C TYR A 207 -3.30 -6.54 3.00
N ARG A 208 -2.59 -7.54 3.51
CA ARG A 208 -1.68 -8.38 2.71
C ARG A 208 -2.43 -9.07 1.57
N LEU A 209 -3.64 -9.57 1.83
CA LEU A 209 -4.48 -10.20 0.81
C LEU A 209 -4.71 -9.28 -0.40
N ARG A 210 -4.85 -7.96 -0.21
CA ARG A 210 -4.92 -7.00 -1.32
C ARG A 210 -3.65 -7.07 -2.19
N PHE A 211 -2.47 -7.16 -1.59
CA PHE A 211 -1.20 -7.27 -2.33
C PHE A 211 -1.05 -8.63 -3.01
N ASP A 212 -1.55 -9.70 -2.40
CA ASP A 212 -1.56 -11.04 -3.00
C ASP A 212 -2.53 -11.11 -4.20
N LEU A 213 -3.74 -10.57 -4.07
CA LEU A 213 -4.72 -10.48 -5.16
C LEU A 213 -4.20 -9.64 -6.33
N HIS A 214 -3.55 -8.51 -6.03
CA HIS A 214 -2.93 -7.68 -7.05
C HIS A 214 -1.78 -8.41 -7.74
N ALA A 215 -0.92 -9.08 -6.97
CA ALA A 215 0.12 -9.92 -7.52
C ALA A 215 -0.45 -11.08 -8.36
N SER A 216 -1.62 -11.64 -8.05
CA SER A 216 -2.32 -12.61 -8.92
C SER A 216 -2.68 -11.97 -10.26
N SER A 217 -3.35 -10.82 -10.22
CA SER A 217 -3.83 -10.11 -11.42
C SER A 217 -2.72 -9.57 -12.34
N LEU A 218 -1.50 -9.35 -11.83
CA LEU A 218 -0.41 -8.83 -12.65
C LEU A 218 0.17 -9.88 -13.61
N TYR A 219 0.14 -11.17 -13.24
CA TYR A 219 0.83 -12.24 -13.96
C TYR A 219 -0.18 -13.24 -14.57
N PRO A 220 -0.71 -12.96 -15.78
CA PRO A 220 -1.75 -13.77 -16.40
C PRO A 220 -1.28 -15.19 -16.72
N GLU A 221 0.02 -15.37 -16.94
CA GLU A 221 0.62 -16.66 -17.33
C GLU A 221 0.75 -17.66 -16.16
N THR A 222 0.37 -17.30 -14.93
CA THR A 222 0.52 -18.21 -13.78
C THR A 222 -0.53 -18.02 -12.70
N LEU A 223 -1.13 -19.15 -12.29
CA LEU A 223 -2.02 -19.22 -11.12
C LEU A 223 -1.26 -19.42 -9.80
N ARG A 224 0.08 -19.51 -9.82
CA ARG A 224 0.89 -19.72 -8.60
C ARG A 224 0.63 -18.67 -7.53
N ARG A 225 0.24 -17.46 -7.94
CA ARG A 225 -0.05 -16.33 -7.04
C ARG A 225 -1.52 -16.25 -6.62
N ARG A 226 -2.41 -17.08 -7.20
CA ARG A 226 -3.84 -17.13 -6.88
C ARG A 226 -4.14 -18.00 -5.64
N GLY A 227 -3.30 -19.00 -5.35
CA GLY A 227 -3.50 -19.97 -4.27
C GLY A 227 -2.61 -19.81 -3.03
N LEU A 228 -2.11 -18.60 -2.74
CA LEU A 228 -1.26 -18.30 -1.57
C LEU A 228 -2.03 -17.55 -0.48
#